data_AF-A0A7S2TZF8-F1
#
_entry.id   AF-A0A7S2TZF8-F1
#
_cell.length_a   1.000
_cell.length_b   1.000
_cell.length_c   1.000
_cell.angle_alpha   90.00
_cell.angle_beta   90.00
_cell.angle_gamma   90.00
#
_symmetry.space_group_name_H-M   'P 1'
#
loop_
_entity.id
_entity.type
_entity.pdbx_description
1 polymer ?
#
loop_
_entity_poly.entity_id
_entity_poly.type
_entity_poly.pdbx_seq_one_letter_code
_entity_poly.pdbx_strand_id
1 'polypeptide(L)'
;MAQCLSRNAAYILCPCCIGKLQNEIRERGSDDAKKPDEGCVITHPRSNWLKTHVTYDRYKSLARLADVHTFGAAGPAGEIKLSEAKDNDAAAVAAATAAVKFMAYRRLCKAVLECDRNQCSLESKGYEVMIGKLVPTNCSTKNDILLGLPPPPASPPPPPPSPPAVAAAAAAARRSSSGSVRRHVGNGYVAL
;
A
#
# COMPACT_ATOMS: atom_id res chain seq x y z
N MET A 1 -3.07 4.60 4.83
CA MET A 1 -3.11 3.72 3.63
C MET A 1 -3.67 4.44 2.41
N ALA A 2 -4.97 4.77 2.32
CA ALA A 2 -5.53 5.41 1.10
C ALA A 2 -4.79 6.68 0.65
N GLN A 3 -4.46 7.57 1.60
CA GLN A 3 -3.64 8.76 1.30
C GLN A 3 -2.23 8.40 0.79
N CYS A 4 -1.59 7.38 1.37
CA CYS A 4 -0.28 6.88 0.92
C CYS A 4 -0.37 6.36 -0.53
N LEU A 5 -1.37 5.54 -0.84
CA LEU A 5 -1.63 5.03 -2.20
C LEU A 5 -1.88 6.17 -3.19
N SER A 6 -2.60 7.22 -2.78
CA SER A 6 -2.87 8.39 -3.63
C SER A 6 -1.61 9.21 -3.96
N ARG A 7 -0.60 9.16 -3.09
CA ARG A 7 0.64 9.93 -3.20
C ARG A 7 1.85 9.08 -3.58
N ASN A 8 1.63 7.81 -3.93
CA ASN A 8 2.68 6.82 -4.18
C ASN A 8 3.74 6.76 -3.06
N ALA A 9 3.30 6.80 -1.80
CA ALA A 9 4.17 6.81 -0.63
C ALA A 9 4.13 5.48 0.12
N ALA A 10 5.26 5.11 0.73
CA ALA A 10 5.31 3.97 1.64
C ALA A 10 4.36 4.14 2.83
N TYR A 11 3.90 3.02 3.39
CA TYR A 11 3.09 3.04 4.60
C TYR A 11 3.51 1.98 5.61
N ILE A 12 3.33 2.33 6.89
CA ILE A 12 3.33 1.42 8.03
C ILE A 12 1.98 1.63 8.73
N LEU A 13 1.23 0.56 8.95
CA LEU A 13 -0.06 0.61 9.64
C LEU A 13 -0.10 -0.43 10.75
N CYS A 14 -0.45 -0.01 11.96
CA CYS A 14 -0.71 -0.91 13.09
C CYS A 14 -2.21 -0.92 13.38
N PRO A 15 -3.03 -1.66 12.60
CA PRO A 15 -4.47 -1.65 12.78
C PRO A 15 -4.83 -2.28 14.12
N CYS A 16 -5.30 -1.48 15.07
CA CYS A 16 -5.67 -1.96 16.40
C CYS A 16 -7.07 -2.61 16.43
N CYS A 17 -7.97 -2.19 15.52
CA CYS A 17 -9.35 -2.65 15.44
C CYS A 17 -9.85 -2.70 13.99
N ILE A 18 -10.97 -3.39 13.77
CA ILE A 18 -11.68 -3.41 12.49
C ILE A 18 -12.82 -2.36 12.47
N GLY A 19 -13.08 -1.65 13.58
CA GLY A 19 -14.27 -0.80 13.81
C GLY A 19 -14.69 0.18 12.71
N LYS A 20 -13.77 0.80 11.94
CA LYS A 20 -14.17 1.65 10.81
C LYS A 20 -14.91 0.87 9.70
N LEU A 21 -14.53 -0.40 9.51
CA LEU A 21 -15.21 -1.32 8.60
C LEU A 21 -16.66 -1.58 9.04
N GLN A 22 -16.91 -1.64 10.35
CA GLN A 22 -18.23 -1.94 10.91
C GLN A 22 -19.19 -0.77 10.80
N ASN A 23 -18.69 0.47 10.89
CA ASN A 23 -19.49 1.67 10.66
C ASN A 23 -19.96 1.73 9.20
N GLU A 24 -19.05 1.52 8.24
CA GLU A 24 -19.37 1.44 6.80
C GLU A 24 -20.32 0.26 6.46
N ILE A 25 -20.23 -0.85 7.20
CA ILE A 25 -21.12 -2.01 7.08
C ILE A 25 -22.51 -1.79 7.71
N ARG A 26 -22.58 -0.99 8.79
CA ARG A 26 -23.83 -0.64 9.49
C ARG A 26 -24.66 0.33 8.64
N GLU A 27 -24.01 1.30 8.02
CA GLU A 27 -24.66 2.33 7.18
C GLU A 27 -25.35 1.76 5.94
N ARG A 28 -24.93 0.59 5.42
CA ARG A 28 -25.63 -0.09 4.30
C ARG A 28 -26.83 -0.94 4.72
N GLY A 29 -27.07 -1.12 6.02
CA GLY A 29 -28.10 -2.04 6.54
C GLY A 29 -29.23 -1.37 7.32
N SER A 30 -29.22 -0.05 7.47
CA SER A 30 -30.30 0.71 8.10
C SER A 30 -30.99 1.59 7.06
N ASP A 31 -32.32 1.61 7.05
CA ASP A 31 -33.14 2.50 6.20
C ASP A 31 -32.86 4.00 6.47
N ASP A 32 -32.21 4.34 7.59
CA ASP A 32 -31.65 5.65 7.90
C ASP A 32 -30.19 5.80 7.46
N ALA A 33 -29.92 5.53 6.18
CA ALA A 33 -28.59 5.73 5.60
C ALA A 33 -28.24 7.24 5.60
N LYS A 34 -27.47 7.67 6.60
CA LYS A 34 -26.83 8.99 6.61
C LYS A 34 -25.99 9.08 5.33
N LYS A 35 -26.23 10.13 4.51
CA LYS A 35 -25.54 10.31 3.22
C LYS A 35 -24.03 10.09 3.42
N PRO A 36 -23.40 9.23 2.61
CA PRO A 36 -21.96 9.03 2.68
C PRO A 36 -21.28 10.38 2.48
N ASP A 37 -20.34 10.71 3.36
CA ASP A 37 -19.37 11.79 3.16
C ASP A 37 -18.78 11.63 1.76
N GLU A 38 -18.77 12.69 0.95
CA GLU A 38 -18.42 12.68 -0.48
C GLU A 38 -16.95 12.30 -0.76
N GLY A 39 -16.18 11.93 0.27
CA GLY A 39 -14.81 11.45 0.17
C GLY A 39 -14.66 9.93 0.30
N CYS A 40 -14.71 9.22 -0.82
CA CYS A 40 -14.26 7.83 -1.00
C CYS A 40 -15.12 6.74 -0.34
N VAL A 41 -16.12 6.23 -1.09
CA VAL A 41 -16.84 4.99 -0.75
C VAL A 41 -15.86 3.82 -0.83
N ILE A 42 -15.35 3.38 0.32
CA ILE A 42 -14.53 2.17 0.39
C ILE A 42 -15.45 0.96 0.20
N THR A 43 -15.25 0.23 -0.89
CA THR A 43 -15.95 -1.03 -1.15
C THR A 43 -15.19 -2.21 -0.55
N HIS A 44 -15.91 -3.12 0.10
CA HIS A 44 -15.32 -4.32 0.69
C HIS A 44 -15.97 -5.60 0.13
N PRO A 45 -15.25 -6.73 0.03
CA PRO A 45 -13.80 -6.86 0.19
C PRO A 45 -13.01 -5.92 -0.73
N ARG A 46 -11.81 -5.49 -0.34
CA ARG A 46 -11.06 -4.46 -1.08
C ARG A 46 -10.33 -5.05 -2.28
N SER A 47 -9.58 -6.13 -2.05
CA SER A 47 -8.83 -6.85 -3.08
C SER A 47 -9.76 -7.60 -4.02
N ASN A 48 -9.36 -7.69 -5.28
CA ASN A 48 -10.02 -8.53 -6.26
C ASN A 48 -9.91 -10.01 -5.87
N TRP A 49 -8.77 -10.44 -5.31
CA TRP A 49 -8.64 -11.80 -4.80
C TRP A 49 -9.70 -12.16 -3.75
N LEU A 50 -9.93 -11.31 -2.74
CA LEU A 50 -10.90 -11.67 -1.71
C LEU A 50 -12.35 -11.54 -2.21
N LYS A 51 -12.63 -10.61 -3.13
CA LYS A 51 -13.95 -10.47 -3.78
C LYS A 51 -14.37 -11.76 -4.51
N THR A 52 -13.43 -12.50 -5.11
CA THR A 52 -13.76 -13.74 -5.82
C THR A 52 -14.01 -14.94 -4.90
N HIS A 53 -13.56 -14.88 -3.64
CA HIS A 53 -13.65 -16.00 -2.69
C HIS A 53 -14.68 -15.78 -1.58
N VAL A 54 -14.99 -14.53 -1.26
CA VAL A 54 -15.80 -14.18 -0.09
C VAL A 54 -16.87 -13.17 -0.48
N THR A 55 -18.13 -13.58 -0.31
CA THR A 55 -19.28 -12.68 -0.48
C THR A 55 -19.26 -11.56 0.55
N TYR A 56 -19.95 -10.46 0.25
CA TYR A 56 -20.06 -9.33 1.18
C TYR A 56 -20.56 -9.73 2.58
N ASP A 57 -21.58 -10.60 2.66
CA ASP A 57 -22.13 -11.05 3.95
C ASP A 57 -21.17 -11.91 4.76
N ARG A 58 -20.38 -12.76 4.08
CA ARG A 58 -19.32 -13.54 4.73
C ARG A 58 -18.19 -12.62 5.21
N TYR A 59 -17.81 -11.64 4.39
CA TYR A 59 -16.83 -10.63 4.77
C TYR A 59 -17.28 -9.83 6.00
N LYS A 60 -18.57 -9.46 6.05
CA LYS A 60 -19.21 -8.81 7.21
C LYS A 60 -19.15 -9.68 8.46
N SER A 61 -19.31 -10.99 8.32
CA SER A 61 -19.19 -11.94 9.44
C SER A 61 -17.74 -12.04 9.94
N LEU A 62 -16.77 -12.12 9.03
CA LEU A 62 -15.34 -12.09 9.36
C LEU A 62 -14.96 -10.78 10.07
N ALA A 63 -15.45 -9.64 9.59
CA ALA A 63 -15.26 -8.33 10.20
C ALA A 63 -15.76 -8.27 11.65
N ARG A 64 -16.96 -8.81 11.90
CA ARG A 64 -17.54 -8.88 13.25
C ARG A 64 -16.74 -9.79 14.18
N LEU A 65 -16.27 -10.93 13.70
CA LEU A 65 -15.45 -11.85 14.49
C LEU A 65 -14.06 -11.29 14.77
N ALA A 66 -13.47 -10.54 13.82
CA ALA A 66 -12.16 -9.95 13.97
C ALA A 66 -12.09 -8.78 14.97
N ASP A 67 -13.23 -8.13 15.27
CA ASP A 67 -13.26 -6.97 16.14
C ASP A 67 -13.21 -7.33 17.63
N VAL A 68 -12.23 -6.75 18.34
CA VAL A 68 -11.92 -7.08 19.73
C VAL A 68 -12.77 -6.24 20.71
N HIS A 69 -13.36 -5.12 20.25
CA HIS A 69 -14.13 -4.22 21.11
C HIS A 69 -15.57 -4.67 21.35
N THR A 70 -16.15 -5.47 20.45
CA THR A 70 -17.53 -5.97 20.60
C THR A 70 -17.73 -6.93 21.78
N PHE A 71 -16.67 -7.28 22.51
CA PHE A 71 -16.74 -8.10 23.73
C PHE A 71 -15.95 -7.48 24.90
N GLY A 72 -15.81 -6.15 24.93
CA GLY A 72 -15.53 -5.45 26.17
C GLY A 72 -16.72 -5.62 27.13
N ALA A 73 -16.47 -6.21 28.30
CA ALA A 73 -17.39 -6.51 29.41
C ALA A 73 -18.20 -7.82 29.38
N ALA A 74 -18.42 -8.47 28.22
CA ALA A 74 -19.15 -9.75 28.19
C ALA A 74 -18.80 -10.61 26.97
N GLY A 75 -17.54 -11.06 26.85
CA GLY A 75 -17.22 -12.26 26.07
C GLY A 75 -18.10 -13.45 26.52
N PRO A 76 -18.36 -14.47 25.67
CA PRO A 76 -18.80 -15.78 26.19
C PRO A 76 -17.75 -16.43 27.13
N ALA A 77 -16.60 -15.78 27.30
CA ALA A 77 -15.79 -15.85 28.48
C ALA A 77 -15.69 -14.44 29.07
N GLY A 78 -16.52 -14.12 30.07
CA GLY A 78 -16.03 -13.25 31.14
C GLY A 78 -14.69 -13.83 31.58
N GLU A 79 -13.68 -12.98 31.81
CA GLU A 79 -12.34 -13.37 32.24
C GLU A 79 -12.38 -14.70 32.98
N ILE A 80 -12.11 -15.81 32.30
CA ILE A 80 -11.91 -17.07 32.99
C ILE A 80 -10.56 -16.84 33.63
N LYS A 81 -10.59 -16.33 34.86
CA LYS A 81 -9.47 -16.39 35.77
C LYS A 81 -9.12 -17.86 35.82
N LEU A 82 -8.10 -18.25 35.03
CA LEU A 82 -7.55 -19.60 35.00
C LEU A 82 -7.13 -20.07 36.41
N SER A 83 -7.11 -19.17 37.40
CA SER A 83 -6.76 -19.40 38.80
C SER A 83 -7.89 -19.97 39.67
N GLU A 84 -9.12 -20.16 39.19
CA GLU A 84 -10.23 -20.67 40.03
C GLU A 84 -10.80 -22.02 39.57
N ALA A 85 -10.24 -22.64 38.54
CA ALA A 85 -10.62 -23.99 38.14
C ALA A 85 -10.07 -24.99 39.18
N LYS A 86 -10.93 -25.44 40.11
CA LYS A 86 -10.67 -26.65 40.88
C LYS A 86 -10.50 -27.80 39.90
N ASP A 87 -9.39 -28.52 40.03
CA ASP A 87 -8.95 -29.55 39.10
C ASP A 87 -10.09 -30.54 38.78
N ASN A 88 -10.36 -30.73 37.48
CA ASN A 88 -11.22 -31.75 36.86
C ASN A 88 -12.71 -31.46 36.59
N ASP A 89 -13.18 -30.21 36.66
CA ASP A 89 -14.49 -29.90 36.06
C ASP A 89 -14.40 -29.90 34.53
N ALA A 90 -14.94 -30.95 33.89
CA ALA A 90 -15.00 -31.09 32.44
C ALA A 90 -15.66 -29.88 31.75
N ALA A 91 -16.60 -29.20 32.41
CA ALA A 91 -17.24 -28.00 31.89
C ALA A 91 -16.27 -26.80 31.87
N ALA A 92 -15.45 -26.64 32.91
CA ALA A 92 -14.43 -25.58 32.98
C ALA A 92 -13.34 -25.79 31.91
N VAL A 93 -12.89 -27.03 31.71
CA VAL A 93 -11.92 -27.38 30.66
C VAL A 93 -12.49 -27.13 29.26
N ALA A 94 -13.76 -27.48 29.03
CA ALA A 94 -14.44 -27.22 27.76
C ALA A 94 -14.59 -25.71 27.48
N ALA A 95 -14.95 -24.92 28.50
CA ALA A 95 -15.08 -23.47 28.39
C ALA A 95 -13.72 -22.79 28.10
N ALA A 96 -12.65 -23.18 28.80
CA ALA A 96 -11.29 -22.70 28.53
C ALA A 96 -10.84 -23.07 27.10
N THR A 97 -11.10 -24.30 26.65
CA THR A 97 -10.81 -24.76 25.28
C THR A 97 -11.57 -23.94 24.24
N ALA A 98 -12.86 -23.67 24.48
CA ALA A 98 -13.68 -22.84 23.59
C ALA A 98 -13.16 -21.39 23.53
N ALA A 99 -12.75 -20.82 24.65
CA ALA A 99 -12.15 -19.49 24.71
C ALA A 99 -10.84 -19.41 23.91
N VAL A 100 -9.97 -20.41 24.03
CA VAL A 100 -8.73 -20.51 23.25
C VAL A 100 -9.03 -20.60 21.74
N LYS A 101 -9.95 -21.48 21.34
CA LYS A 101 -10.38 -21.60 19.93
C LYS A 101 -10.96 -20.29 19.41
N PHE A 102 -11.79 -19.61 20.20
CA PHE A 102 -12.38 -18.34 19.82
C PHE A 102 -11.31 -17.26 19.60
N MET A 103 -10.31 -17.17 20.48
CA MET A 103 -9.17 -16.28 20.30
C MET A 103 -8.35 -16.60 19.04
N ALA A 104 -8.19 -17.89 18.72
CA ALA A 104 -7.56 -18.30 17.47
C ALA A 104 -8.37 -17.87 16.23
N TYR A 105 -9.69 -18.08 16.22
CA TYR A 105 -10.56 -17.63 15.14
C TYR A 105 -10.54 -16.12 14.93
N ARG A 106 -10.49 -15.34 16.02
CA ARG A 106 -10.35 -13.87 15.96
C ARG A 106 -9.07 -13.46 15.24
N ARG A 107 -7.94 -14.08 15.61
CA ARG A 107 -6.65 -13.84 14.97
C ARG A 107 -6.71 -14.15 13.48
N LEU A 108 -7.30 -15.28 13.10
CA LEU A 108 -7.46 -15.68 11.70
C LEU A 108 -8.35 -14.72 10.92
N CYS A 109 -9.53 -14.37 11.46
CA CYS A 109 -10.44 -13.43 10.82
C CYS A 109 -9.77 -12.08 10.60
N LYS A 110 -9.04 -11.58 11.60
CA LYS A 110 -8.29 -10.34 11.46
C LYS A 110 -7.22 -10.44 10.37
N ALA A 111 -6.42 -11.51 10.39
CA ALA A 111 -5.39 -11.73 9.37
C ALA A 111 -5.97 -11.71 7.95
N VAL A 112 -7.13 -12.32 7.71
CA VAL A 112 -7.81 -12.28 6.40
C VAL A 112 -8.13 -10.84 5.98
N LEU A 113 -8.67 -10.02 6.88
CA LEU A 113 -9.03 -8.62 6.58
C LEU A 113 -7.80 -7.73 6.37
N GLU A 114 -6.69 -8.02 7.05
CA GLU A 114 -5.44 -7.30 6.83
C GLU A 114 -4.75 -7.71 5.54
N CYS A 115 -4.78 -9.01 5.21
CA CYS A 115 -4.35 -9.51 3.91
C CYS A 115 -5.14 -8.85 2.78
N ASP A 116 -6.46 -8.71 2.91
CA ASP A 116 -7.31 -8.00 1.93
C ASP A 116 -6.85 -6.56 1.68
N ARG A 117 -6.50 -5.82 2.73
CA ARG A 117 -6.04 -4.43 2.64
C ARG A 117 -4.69 -4.33 1.92
N ASN A 118 -3.75 -5.20 2.26
CA ASN A 118 -2.43 -5.24 1.63
C ASN A 118 -2.52 -5.71 0.18
N GLN A 119 -3.27 -6.78 -0.08
CA GLN A 119 -3.46 -7.32 -1.41
C GLN A 119 -4.10 -6.27 -2.35
N CYS A 120 -5.04 -5.46 -1.86
CA CYS A 120 -5.58 -4.35 -2.62
C CYS A 120 -4.50 -3.31 -3.03
N SER A 121 -3.49 -3.08 -2.18
CA SER A 121 -2.39 -2.15 -2.48
C SER A 121 -1.47 -2.70 -3.57
N LEU A 122 -1.16 -4.00 -3.50
CA LEU A 122 -0.44 -4.72 -4.55
C LEU A 122 -1.20 -4.66 -5.88
N GLU A 123 -2.47 -5.05 -5.89
CA GLU A 123 -3.27 -5.14 -7.12
C GLU A 123 -3.56 -3.78 -7.78
N SER A 124 -3.73 -2.72 -6.98
CA SER A 124 -4.12 -1.40 -7.51
C SER A 124 -2.94 -0.53 -7.94
N LYS A 125 -1.78 -0.69 -7.30
CA LYS A 125 -0.63 0.21 -7.47
C LYS A 125 0.72 -0.51 -7.58
N GLY A 126 0.75 -1.84 -7.55
CA GLY A 126 1.99 -2.62 -7.66
C GLY A 126 2.89 -2.50 -6.44
N TYR A 127 2.33 -2.26 -5.25
CA TYR A 127 3.13 -2.17 -4.02
C TYR A 127 3.69 -3.53 -3.64
N GLU A 128 4.93 -3.56 -3.15
CA GLU A 128 5.41 -4.67 -2.36
C GLU A 128 4.78 -4.58 -0.97
N VAL A 129 4.15 -5.65 -0.49
CA VAL A 129 3.38 -5.63 0.76
C VAL A 129 3.82 -6.73 1.70
N MET A 130 3.85 -6.41 3.00
CA MET A 130 4.23 -7.36 4.06
C MET A 130 3.29 -7.23 5.25
N ILE A 131 3.12 -8.34 5.96
CA ILE A 131 2.49 -8.37 7.29
C ILE A 131 3.56 -8.85 8.27
N GLY A 132 3.90 -7.97 9.21
CA GLY A 132 4.81 -8.26 10.31
C GLY A 132 4.07 -8.36 11.64
N LYS A 133 4.79 -8.80 12.67
CA LYS A 133 4.32 -8.83 14.05
C LYS A 133 5.42 -8.32 14.95
N LEU A 134 5.12 -7.35 15.81
CA LEU A 134 6.09 -6.83 16.77
C LEU A 134 6.49 -7.90 17.80
N VAL A 135 7.62 -7.70 18.45
CA VAL A 135 8.06 -8.54 19.57
C VAL A 135 7.62 -7.85 20.88
N PRO A 136 7.00 -8.59 21.83
CA PRO A 136 6.84 -10.04 21.86
C PRO A 136 5.64 -10.56 21.06
N THR A 137 5.76 -11.78 20.52
CA THR A 137 4.75 -12.37 19.63
C THR A 137 3.52 -12.90 20.37
N ASN A 138 3.54 -12.99 21.69
CA ASN A 138 2.40 -13.39 22.50
C ASN A 138 1.36 -12.26 22.70
N CYS A 139 1.64 -11.04 22.23
CA CYS A 139 0.73 -9.91 22.30
C CYS A 139 -0.61 -10.15 21.56
N SER A 140 -1.59 -9.31 21.92
CA SER A 140 -2.87 -9.23 21.21
C SER A 140 -2.66 -8.93 19.72
N THR A 141 -3.72 -9.07 18.92
CA THR A 141 -3.65 -8.75 17.49
C THR A 141 -3.32 -7.28 17.21
N LYS A 142 -3.41 -6.37 18.18
CA LYS A 142 -2.97 -4.96 18.04
C LYS A 142 -1.49 -4.82 17.69
N ASN A 143 -0.75 -5.93 17.76
CA ASN A 143 0.67 -6.06 17.53
C ASN A 143 1.05 -6.42 16.07
N ASP A 144 0.06 -6.59 15.20
CA ASP A 144 0.27 -6.85 13.77
C ASP A 144 0.57 -5.54 13.04
N ILE A 145 1.54 -5.55 12.12
CA ILE A 145 1.97 -4.41 11.31
C ILE A 145 1.76 -4.72 9.84
N LEU A 146 1.14 -3.80 9.11
CA LEU A 146 1.10 -3.81 7.66
C LEU A 146 2.11 -2.83 7.09
N LEU A 147 2.88 -3.30 6.14
CA LEU A 147 3.88 -2.54 5.41
C LEU A 147 3.53 -2.56 3.93
N GLY A 148 3.73 -1.44 3.26
CA GLY A 148 3.67 -1.36 1.81
C GLY A 148 4.69 -0.39 1.27
N LEU A 149 5.49 -0.85 0.32
CA LEU A 149 6.49 -0.06 -0.40
C LEU A 149 5.98 0.19 -1.82
N PRO A 150 5.97 1.44 -2.29
CA PRO A 150 5.57 1.74 -3.65
C PRO A 150 6.59 1.15 -4.65
N PRO A 151 6.15 0.83 -5.88
CA PRO A 151 7.10 0.47 -6.92
C PRO A 151 8.10 1.62 -7.15
N PRO A 152 9.33 1.32 -7.57
CA PRO A 152 10.30 2.36 -7.91
C PRO A 152 9.72 3.29 -8.98
N PRO A 153 10.08 4.58 -8.97
CA PRO A 153 9.64 5.50 -10.00
C PRO A 153 10.05 4.95 -11.37
N ALA A 154 9.11 4.96 -12.32
CA ALA A 154 9.40 4.54 -13.69
C ALA A 154 10.61 5.33 -14.20
N SER A 155 11.60 4.63 -14.76
CA SER A 155 12.71 5.30 -15.43
C SER A 155 12.14 6.22 -16.51
N PRO A 156 12.70 7.43 -16.70
CA PRO A 156 12.28 8.27 -17.81
C PRO A 156 12.42 7.49 -19.13
N PRO A 157 11.50 7.69 -20.10
CA PRO A 157 11.62 7.05 -21.39
C PRO A 157 13.00 7.38 -22.00
N PRO A 158 13.65 6.44 -22.70
CA PRO A 158 14.92 6.72 -23.35
C PRO A 158 14.76 7.94 -24.27
N PRO A 159 15.76 8.84 -24.33
CA PRO A 159 15.70 9.97 -25.25
C PRO A 159 15.50 9.44 -26.68
N PRO A 160 14.73 10.16 -27.53
CA PRO A 160 14.58 9.76 -28.92
C PRO A 160 15.95 9.61 -29.58
N PRO A 161 16.13 8.65 -30.50
CA PRO A 161 17.41 8.44 -31.17
C PRO A 161 17.85 9.75 -31.82
N SER A 162 19.08 10.17 -31.53
CA SER A 162 19.67 11.37 -32.13
C SER A 162 19.55 11.26 -33.66
N PRO A 163 19.11 12.33 -34.36
CA PRO A 163 19.05 12.30 -35.82
C PRO A 163 20.43 11.96 -36.38
N PRO A 164 20.51 11.19 -37.49
CA PRO A 164 21.78 10.84 -38.11
C PRO A 164 22.53 12.13 -38.44
N ALA A 165 23.78 12.21 -37.98
CA ALA A 165 24.67 13.32 -38.27
C ALA A 165 24.81 13.46 -39.79
N VAL A 166 24.12 14.43 -40.39
CA VAL A 166 24.34 14.80 -41.77
C VAL A 166 25.72 15.42 -41.81
N ALA A 167 26.72 14.61 -42.20
CA ALA A 167 28.11 14.99 -42.26
C ALA A 167 28.27 16.28 -43.08
N ALA A 168 29.00 17.24 -42.51
CA ALA A 168 29.34 18.50 -43.12
C ALA A 168 30.14 18.31 -44.43
N ALA A 169 29.45 18.31 -45.57
CA ALA A 169 30.05 18.23 -46.90
C ALA A 169 30.11 19.59 -47.63
N ALA A 170 30.20 20.71 -46.90
CA ALA A 170 30.13 22.07 -47.50
C ALA A 170 31.39 22.94 -47.32
N ALA A 171 32.51 22.42 -46.80
CA ALA A 171 33.71 23.23 -46.52
C ALA A 171 34.90 23.04 -47.48
N ALA A 172 34.86 22.11 -48.43
CA ALA A 172 36.01 21.79 -49.29
C ALA A 172 36.09 22.55 -50.63
N ALA A 173 35.03 23.27 -51.04
CA ALA A 173 34.94 23.82 -52.40
C ALA A 173 35.52 25.25 -52.60
N ARG A 174 36.18 25.86 -51.60
CA ARG A 174 36.64 27.27 -51.68
C ARG A 174 38.17 27.47 -51.73
N ARG A 175 38.97 26.42 -51.88
CA ARG A 175 40.44 26.54 -51.97
C ARG A 175 40.98 26.16 -53.34
N SER A 176 40.54 26.85 -54.39
CA SER A 176 41.21 26.81 -55.69
C SER A 176 40.87 28.04 -56.52
N SER A 177 41.54 29.16 -56.26
CA SER A 177 41.89 30.14 -57.29
C SER A 177 43.03 31.04 -56.80
N SER A 178 44.22 30.67 -57.24
CA SER A 178 45.43 31.48 -57.22
C SER A 178 45.30 32.66 -58.18
N GLY A 179 45.55 33.88 -57.70
CA GLY A 179 45.70 35.08 -58.51
C GLY A 179 46.92 35.87 -58.05
N SER A 180 48.05 35.60 -58.68
CA SER A 180 49.33 36.31 -58.51
C SER A 180 49.22 37.75 -59.04
N VAL A 181 49.54 38.75 -58.22
CA VAL A 181 49.87 40.11 -58.68
C VAL A 181 51.09 40.63 -57.92
N ARG A 182 52.22 40.68 -58.64
CA ARG A 182 53.42 41.44 -58.28
C ARG A 182 53.08 42.94 -58.18
N ARG A 183 53.57 43.63 -57.15
CA ARG A 183 53.92 45.05 -57.26
C ARG A 183 55.30 45.31 -56.65
N HIS A 184 56.07 46.09 -57.38
CA HIS A 184 57.47 46.41 -57.19
C HIS A 184 57.58 47.94 -57.07
N VAL A 185 58.45 48.41 -56.17
CA VAL A 185 59.08 49.76 -56.05
C VAL A 185 58.12 50.93 -55.77
N GLY A 186 58.35 51.91 -54.89
CA GLY A 186 59.44 52.27 -53.99
C GLY A 186 59.28 53.75 -53.58
N ASN A 187 60.02 54.16 -52.53
CA ASN A 187 60.35 55.54 -52.09
C ASN A 187 59.27 56.51 -51.57
N GLY A 188 59.57 57.12 -50.41
CA GLY A 188 59.14 58.49 -50.08
C GLY A 188 58.98 58.79 -48.59
N TYR A 189 59.78 59.73 -48.07
CA TYR A 189 60.04 60.11 -46.66
C TYR A 189 58.92 60.86 -45.88
N VAL A 190 58.87 60.57 -44.55
CA VAL A 190 58.92 61.43 -43.32
C VAL A 190 58.05 62.70 -43.12
N ALA A 191 57.35 62.74 -41.97
CA ALA A 191 57.20 63.83 -40.96
C ALA A 191 56.20 63.33 -39.89
N LEU A 192 56.32 63.44 -38.55
CA LEU A 192 57.18 64.09 -37.55
C LEU A 192 57.21 63.14 -36.33
#